data_AF-A0A3N5YWB3-F1
#
_entry.id   AF-A0A3N5YWB3-F1
#
_cell.length_a   1.000
_cell.length_b   1.000
_cell.length_c   1.000
_cell.angle_alpha   90.00
_cell.angle_beta   90.00
_cell.angle_gamma   90.00
#
_symmetry.space_group_name_H-M   'P 1'
#
loop_
_entity.id
_entity.type
_entity.pdbx_description
1 polymer ?
#
loop_
_entity_poly.entity_id
_entity_poly.type
_entity_poly.pdbx_seq_one_letter_code
_entity_poly.pdbx_strand_id
1 'polypeptide(L)' 'MHEIILLGVNHTTAPVELRECLAFSNQEAIETLGLLGRDPAVNELLIFSTCNRVEILMTSTDITAAIH' A
#
# COMPACT_ATOMS: atom_id res chain seq x y z
N MET A 1 -9.23 -9.18 16.34
CA MET A 1 -8.35 -10.04 15.50
C MET A 1 -7.69 -9.10 14.51
N HIS A 2 -6.38 -9.19 14.28
CA HIS A 2 -5.75 -8.35 13.27
C HIS A 2 -5.86 -9.03 11.91
N GLU A 3 -6.29 -8.31 10.90
CA GLU A 3 -6.34 -8.75 9.51
C GLU A 3 -5.14 -8.17 8.76
N ILE A 4 -4.64 -8.92 7.78
CA ILE A 4 -3.59 -8.46 6.86
C ILE A 4 -4.27 -8.09 5.55
N ILE A 5 -4.04 -6.86 5.11
CA ILE A 5 -4.63 -6.28 3.92
C ILE A 5 -3.51 -6.06 2.92
N LEU A 6 -3.71 -6.54 1.69
CA LEU A 6 -2.88 -6.23 0.54
C LEU A 6 -3.70 -5.37 -0.42
N LEU A 7 -3.30 -4.13 -0.62
CA LEU A 7 -3.91 -3.20 -1.56
C LEU A 7 -2.91 -2.86 -2.66
N GLY A 8 -3.29 -3.03 -3.92
CA GLY A 8 -2.44 -2.61 -5.03
C GLY A 8 -2.66 -3.41 -6.30
N VAL A 9 -1.67 -3.34 -7.20
CA VAL A 9 -1.70 -3.98 -8.50
C VAL A 9 -0.38 -4.68 -8.81
N ASN A 10 -0.44 -5.70 -9.67
CA ASN A 10 0.74 -6.39 -10.16
C ASN A 10 0.65 -6.69 -11.65
N HIS A 11 1.71 -7.26 -12.21
CA HIS A 11 1.83 -7.55 -13.65
C HIS A 11 0.75 -8.49 -14.22
N THR A 12 0.03 -9.25 -13.39
CA THR A 12 -1.07 -10.11 -13.88
C THR A 12 -2.38 -9.35 -14.01
N THR A 13 -2.55 -8.25 -13.27
CA THR A 13 -3.79 -7.47 -13.21
C THR A 13 -3.68 -6.10 -13.88
N ALA A 14 -2.46 -5.59 -14.08
CA ALA A 14 -2.19 -4.27 -14.61
C ALA A 14 -1.02 -4.26 -15.61
N PRO A 15 -1.17 -3.57 -16.75
CA PRO A 15 -0.08 -3.37 -17.70
C PRO A 15 1.01 -2.48 -17.10
N VAL A 16 2.18 -2.43 -17.74
CA VAL A 16 3.36 -1.74 -17.19
C VAL A 16 3.13 -0.24 -17.03
N GLU A 17 2.45 0.39 -17.99
CA GLU A 17 2.18 1.82 -18.03
C GLU A 17 1.33 2.25 -16.82
N LEU A 18 0.34 1.44 -16.43
CA LEU A 18 -0.47 1.71 -15.24
C LEU A 18 0.34 1.57 -13.95
N ARG A 19 1.25 0.59 -13.89
CA ARG A 19 2.10 0.36 -12.71
C ARG A 19 3.15 1.45 -12.56
N GLU A 20 3.67 1.99 -13.65
CA GLU A 20 4.58 3.13 -13.63
C GLU A 20 3.90 4.40 -13.09
N CYS A 21 2.63 4.63 -13.41
CA CYS A 21 1.87 5.74 -12.83
C CYS A 21 1.66 5.63 -11.31
N LEU A 22 1.76 4.43 -10.75
CA LEU A 22 1.59 4.16 -9.31
C LEU A 22 2.93 3.98 -8.59
N ALA A 23 4.04 3.87 -9.32
CA ALA A 23 5.33 3.54 -8.74
C ALA A 23 5.80 4.65 -7.78
N PHE A 24 6.12 4.26 -6.55
CA PHE A 24 6.67 5.17 -5.56
C PHE A 24 8.15 5.47 -5.83
N SER A 25 8.52 6.75 -5.83
CA SER A 25 9.88 7.16 -5.48
C SER A 25 10.14 6.92 -3.97
N ASN A 26 11.41 6.91 -3.57
CA ASN A 26 11.77 6.75 -2.15
C ASN A 26 11.14 7.84 -1.27
N GLN A 27 11.06 9.08 -1.77
CA GLN A 27 10.49 10.19 -1.02
C GLN A 27 8.97 10.03 -0.86
N GLU A 28 8.26 9.71 -1.95
CA GLU A 28 6.81 9.44 -1.90
C GLU A 28 6.47 8.26 -1.00
N ALA A 29 7.31 7.21 -1.00
CA ALA A 29 7.13 6.07 -0.10
C ALA A 29 7.22 6.50 1.38
N ILE A 30 8.24 7.29 1.75
CA ILE A 30 8.39 7.79 3.13
C ILE A 30 7.23 8.68 3.54
N GLU A 31 6.80 9.59 2.66
CA GLU A 31 5.67 10.48 2.90
C GLU A 31 4.36 9.71 3.06
N THR A 32 4.13 8.71 2.21
CA THR A 32 2.96 7.83 2.26
C THR A 32 2.94 6.98 3.53
N LEU A 33 4.09 6.41 3.92
CA LEU A 33 4.22 5.69 5.19
C LEU A 33 3.89 6.61 6.37
N GLY A 34 4.39 7.83 6.35
CA GLY A 34 4.14 8.83 7.40
C GLY A 34 2.70 9.34 7.44
N LEU A 35 1.99 9.36 6.31
CA LEU A 35 0.59 9.75 6.21
C LEU A 35 -0.33 8.63 6.69
N LEU A 36 -0.22 7.45 6.09
CA LEU A 36 -1.07 6.30 6.38
C LEU A 36 -0.80 5.73 7.79
N GLY A 37 0.44 5.77 8.26
CA GLY A 37 0.78 5.33 9.62
C GLY A 37 0.24 6.22 10.74
N ARG A 38 -0.38 7.37 10.43
CA ARG A 38 -1.11 8.19 11.41
C ARG A 38 -2.56 7.77 11.58
N ASP A 39 -3.07 6.93 10.68
CA ASP A 39 -4.42 6.41 10.79
C ASP A 39 -4.50 5.40 11.95
N PRO A 40 -5.37 5.61 12.95
CA PRO A 40 -5.52 4.67 14.07
C PRO A 40 -6.02 3.28 13.64
N ALA A 41 -6.62 3.15 12.45
CA ALA A 41 -7.01 1.88 11.88
C ALA A 41 -5.82 1.11 11.28
N VAL A 42 -4.65 1.73 11.09
CA VAL A 42 -3.44 1.10 10.55
C VAL A 42 -2.45 0.82 11.68
N ASN A 43 -2.15 -0.46 11.91
CA ASN A 43 -1.22 -0.88 12.98
C ASN A 43 0.22 -1.01 12.48
N GLU A 44 0.41 -1.65 11.33
CA GLU A 44 1.69 -1.80 10.64
C GLU A 44 1.50 -1.55 9.15
N LEU A 45 2.56 -1.09 8.48
CA LEU A 45 2.50 -0.69 7.08
C LEU A 45 3.81 -0.98 6.35
N LEU A 46 3.71 -1.53 5.14
CA LEU A 46 4.81 -1.82 4.24
C LEU A 46 4.42 -1.41 2.82
N ILE A 47 5.28 -0.65 2.14
CA ILE A 47 5.15 -0.38 0.72
C ILE A 47 6.07 -1.33 -0.04
N PHE A 48 5.53 -2.05 -1.03
CA PHE A 48 6.27 -2.97 -1.88
C PHE A 48 6.12 -2.56 -3.35
N SER A 49 7.02 -1.68 -3.79
CA SER A 49 7.05 -1.09 -5.14
C SER A 49 8.25 -1.61 -5.92
N THR A 50 7.99 -2.32 -7.02
CA THR A 50 9.01 -2.83 -7.95
C THR A 50 8.51 -2.72 -9.38
N CYS A 51 9.32 -3.12 -10.37
CA CYS A 51 8.89 -3.14 -11.76
C CYS A 51 7.77 -4.15 -12.08
N ASN A 52 7.36 -5.02 -11.14
CA ASN A 52 6.32 -6.04 -11.36
C ASN A 52 5.05 -5.83 -10.52
N ARG A 53 5.09 -4.93 -9.54
CA ARG A 53 4.01 -4.68 -8.58
C ARG A 53 4.17 -3.36 -7.88
N VAL A 54 3.04 -2.77 -7.53
CA VAL A 54 2.94 -1.65 -6.61
C VAL A 54 1.86 -2.00 -5.61
N GLU A 55 2.27 -2.34 -4.40
CA GLU A 55 1.40 -2.86 -3.37
C GLU A 55 1.70 -2.19 -2.02
N ILE A 56 0.66 -2.01 -1.22
CA ILE A 56 0.72 -1.57 0.17
C ILE A 56 0.16 -2.73 1.00
N LEU A 57 0.97 -3.22 1.93
CA LEU A 57 0.59 -4.23 2.90
C LEU A 57 0.37 -3.55 4.25
N MET A 58 -0.74 -3.83 4.91
CA MET A 58 -1.02 -3.26 6.22
C MET A 58 -1.72 -4.25 7.14
N THR A 59 -1.61 -4.03 8.44
CA THR A 59 -2.38 -4.74 9.44
C THR A 59 -3.40 -3.81 10.08
N SER A 60 -4.61 -4.32 10.32
CA SER A 60 -5.70 -3.54 10.92
C SER A 60 -6.56 -4.40 11.83
N THR A 61 -7.18 -3.76 12.83
CA THR A 61 -8.27 -4.35 13.62
C THR A 61 -9.66 -4.02 13.09
N ASP A 62 -9.75 -3.09 12.13
CA ASP A 62 -10.98 -2.68 11.44
C ASP A 62 -10.65 -2.40 9.96
N ILE A 63 -10.83 -3.42 9.12
CA ILE A 63 -10.54 -3.36 7.68
C ILE A 63 -11.33 -2.28 6.96
N THR A 64 -12.54 -1.98 7.43
CA THR A 64 -13.42 -1.01 6.77
C THR A 64 -12.88 0.39 7.03
N ALA A 65 -12.47 0.68 8.26
CA ALA A 65 -11.85 1.95 8.59
C ALA A 65 -10.50 2.14 7.86
N ALA A 66 -9.69 1.08 7.71
CA ALA A 66 -8.34 1.18 7.14
C ALA A 66 -8.27 1.39 5.61
N ILE A 67 -9.35 1.15 4.87
CA ILE A 67 -9.39 1.26 3.39
C ILE A 67 -10.17 2.49 2.89
N HIS A 68 -10.70 3.32 3.80
CA HIS A 68 -11.55 4.47 3.51
C HIS A 68 -10.79 5.78 3.56
#